data_AF-A0A4Q2LW31-F1
#
_entry.id   AF-A0A4Q2LW31-F1
#
_cell.length_a   1.000
_cell.length_b   1.000
_cell.length_c   1.000
_cell.angle_alpha   90.00
_cell.angle_beta   90.00
_cell.angle_gamma   90.00
#
_symmetry.space_group_name_H-M   'P 1'
#
loop_
_entity.id
_entity.type
_entity.pdbx_description
1 polymer ?
#
loop_
_entity_poly.entity_id
_entity_poly.type
_entity_poly.pdbx_seq_one_letter_code
_entity_poly.pdbx_strand_id
1 'polypeptide(L)'
;MTSDLINKIEQMHRNNMKYIHPIESTERISQYISAFSNTDGGFIVFGVKDDRKRLTIKSFPFTIDESRIRDLLDKHVEFEFEKFEYDGKQLAYIKVEKSSFEVKCNNIVYIFNSKMEVKQLLKKKVFLSYCHKDSCIADLVENKLNEIAKNKIEISRDIRKVKYKDSLDKYMQSIKDHDYVISIISDGYLRSVACMYEVTELMRDRDYYNKLLFIILSEEDIKFYDNKEIKIKADIYSGNRFEYIKYWENEKTKIDAQVAEFKNPALMLELTEESRQLEIISLHIGTFIAKLKDGLGEPFQNMLSSDFKEIISIINNEK
;
A
#
# COMPACT_ATOMS: atom_id res chain seq x y z
N MET A 1 28.93 24.24 -13.68
CA MET A 1 28.42 22.91 -13.28
C MET A 1 29.50 21.85 -13.35
N THR A 2 30.22 21.72 -14.47
CA THR A 2 31.36 20.82 -14.64
C THR A 2 32.46 20.96 -13.58
N SER A 3 32.87 22.19 -13.22
CA SER A 3 33.87 22.42 -12.16
C SER A 3 33.44 21.93 -10.77
N ASP A 4 32.14 22.00 -10.46
CA ASP A 4 31.57 21.48 -9.20
C ASP A 4 31.58 19.94 -9.18
N LEU A 5 31.27 19.32 -10.33
CA LEU A 5 31.30 17.86 -10.48
C LEU A 5 32.70 17.29 -10.33
N ILE A 6 33.71 17.96 -10.91
CA ILE A 6 35.13 17.58 -10.73
C ILE A 6 35.53 17.67 -9.26
N ASN A 7 35.21 18.77 -8.58
CA ASN A 7 35.51 18.92 -7.15
C ASN A 7 34.87 17.80 -6.31
N LYS A 8 33.61 17.42 -6.62
CA LYS A 8 32.93 16.28 -5.98
C LYS A 8 33.66 14.95 -6.21
N ILE A 9 34.16 14.71 -7.41
CA ILE A 9 34.94 13.49 -7.73
C ILE A 9 36.23 13.46 -6.91
N GLU A 10 36.97 14.58 -6.86
CA GLU A 10 38.23 14.71 -6.13
C GLU A 10 38.05 14.55 -4.62
N GLN A 11 36.93 15.04 -4.08
CA GLN A 11 36.52 14.85 -2.69
C GLN A 11 35.88 13.48 -2.41
N MET A 12 35.86 12.56 -3.38
CA MET A 12 35.27 11.22 -3.27
C MET A 12 33.78 11.22 -2.87
N HIS A 13 33.06 12.26 -3.25
CA HIS A 13 31.64 12.43 -2.94
C HIS A 13 30.79 11.38 -3.65
N ARG A 14 29.90 10.71 -2.92
CA ARG A 14 29.02 9.64 -3.46
C ARG A 14 27.53 9.87 -3.22
N ASN A 15 27.17 10.87 -2.42
CA ASN A 15 25.77 11.13 -2.11
C ASN A 15 25.05 11.62 -3.38
N ASN A 16 23.91 11.01 -3.72
CA ASN A 16 23.16 11.29 -4.95
C ASN A 16 24.01 11.23 -6.24
N MET A 17 25.03 10.39 -6.28
CA MET A 17 25.91 10.21 -7.43
C MET A 17 26.11 8.75 -7.78
N LYS A 18 26.10 8.44 -9.07
CA LYS A 18 26.45 7.13 -9.62
C LYS A 18 27.59 7.26 -10.61
N TYR A 19 28.69 6.57 -10.37
CA TYR A 19 29.86 6.57 -11.25
C TYR A 19 29.88 5.33 -12.13
N ILE A 20 30.11 5.51 -13.43
CA ILE A 20 30.10 4.44 -14.44
C ILE A 20 31.43 4.45 -15.19
N HIS A 21 32.08 3.28 -15.20
CA HIS A 21 33.23 2.99 -16.06
C HIS A 21 33.38 1.47 -16.25
N PRO A 22 33.66 0.98 -17.47
CA PRO A 22 33.82 1.77 -18.70
C PRO A 22 32.50 2.17 -19.35
N ILE A 23 31.47 1.31 -19.24
CA ILE A 23 30.14 1.52 -19.83
C ILE A 23 29.08 0.81 -18.98
N GLU A 24 27.83 1.19 -19.18
CA GLU A 24 26.64 0.55 -18.62
C GLU A 24 25.56 0.46 -19.70
N SER A 25 24.67 -0.52 -19.61
CA SER A 25 23.59 -0.70 -20.58
C SER A 25 22.58 0.45 -20.55
N THR A 26 21.96 0.74 -21.70
CA THR A 26 20.91 1.75 -21.83
C THR A 26 19.74 1.50 -20.86
N GLU A 27 19.35 0.23 -20.72
CA GLU A 27 18.30 -0.19 -19.79
C GLU A 27 18.69 0.14 -18.34
N ARG A 28 19.93 -0.14 -17.94
CA ARG A 28 20.40 0.12 -16.57
C ARG A 28 20.59 1.61 -16.29
N ILE A 29 21.03 2.40 -17.27
CA ILE A 29 21.05 3.87 -17.19
C ILE A 29 19.63 4.41 -16.99
N SER A 30 18.65 3.91 -17.76
CA SER A 30 17.25 4.31 -17.63
C SER A 30 16.68 3.96 -16.25
N GLN A 31 17.05 2.80 -15.69
CA GLN A 31 16.72 2.44 -14.31
C GLN A 31 17.33 3.41 -13.28
N TYR A 32 18.58 3.86 -13.48
CA TYR A 32 19.18 4.88 -12.61
C TYR A 32 18.44 6.21 -12.70
N ILE A 33 18.03 6.63 -13.90
CA ILE A 33 17.26 7.87 -14.09
C ILE A 33 15.92 7.78 -13.36
N SER A 34 15.15 6.70 -13.57
CA SER A 34 13.91 6.45 -12.82
C SER A 34 14.17 6.50 -11.30
N ALA A 35 15.23 5.83 -10.82
CA ALA A 35 15.56 5.83 -9.40
C ALA A 35 15.91 7.21 -8.83
N PHE A 36 16.68 8.03 -9.56
CA PHE A 36 17.01 9.40 -9.13
C PHE A 36 15.80 10.32 -9.17
N SER A 37 14.98 10.25 -10.23
CA SER A 37 13.75 11.05 -10.32
C SER A 37 12.78 10.76 -9.19
N ASN A 38 12.68 9.50 -8.75
CA ASN A 38 11.80 9.07 -7.67
C ASN A 38 12.36 9.29 -6.26
N THR A 39 13.59 9.81 -6.10
CA THR A 39 14.21 10.10 -4.80
C THR A 39 14.50 11.58 -4.63
N ASP A 40 15.75 12.02 -4.79
CA ASP A 40 16.22 13.38 -4.53
C ASP A 40 16.92 14.00 -5.74
N GLY A 41 16.74 13.41 -6.92
CA GLY A 41 17.56 13.72 -8.10
C GLY A 41 19.01 13.31 -7.89
N GLY A 42 19.87 13.63 -8.85
CA GLY A 42 21.28 13.33 -8.74
C GLY A 42 22.03 13.33 -10.05
N PHE A 43 23.20 12.69 -10.03
CA PHE A 43 24.12 12.63 -11.17
C PHE A 43 24.51 11.20 -11.50
N ILE A 44 24.45 10.87 -12.78
CA ILE A 44 25.12 9.69 -13.34
C ILE A 44 26.35 10.21 -14.08
N VAL A 45 27.55 9.86 -13.62
CA VAL A 45 28.82 10.38 -14.14
C VAL A 45 29.59 9.26 -14.82
N PHE A 46 29.96 9.48 -16.08
CA PHE A 46 30.62 8.52 -16.93
C PHE A 46 32.12 8.82 -17.04
N GLY A 47 32.92 7.76 -17.14
CA GLY A 47 34.38 7.85 -17.25
C GLY A 47 35.08 7.95 -15.90
N VAL A 48 34.38 7.62 -14.81
CA VAL A 48 34.93 7.57 -13.45
C VAL A 48 34.79 6.16 -12.91
N LYS A 49 35.91 5.54 -12.53
CA LYS A 49 35.91 4.23 -11.88
C LYS A 49 35.73 4.41 -10.36
N ASP A 50 34.71 3.79 -9.80
CA ASP A 50 34.50 3.68 -8.35
C ASP A 50 34.78 2.25 -7.88
N ASP A 51 35.81 2.07 -7.06
CA ASP A 51 36.14 0.78 -6.42
C ASP A 51 35.65 0.68 -4.97
N ARG A 52 34.72 1.59 -4.59
CA ARG A 52 34.20 1.83 -3.24
C ARG A 52 35.17 2.49 -2.26
N LYS A 53 36.47 2.56 -2.59
CA LYS A 53 37.48 3.26 -1.78
C LYS A 53 37.90 4.57 -2.42
N ARG A 54 38.03 4.59 -3.75
CA ARG A 54 38.55 5.71 -4.54
C ARG A 54 37.68 5.92 -5.77
N LEU A 55 37.63 7.18 -6.19
CA LEU A 55 37.15 7.57 -7.52
C LEU A 55 38.37 7.87 -8.38
N THR A 56 38.44 7.26 -9.56
CA THR A 56 39.55 7.48 -10.49
C THR A 56 39.01 7.95 -11.83
N ILE A 57 39.45 9.13 -12.26
CA ILE A 57 39.13 9.68 -13.57
C ILE A 57 39.86 8.88 -14.66
N LYS A 58 39.06 8.21 -15.49
CA LYS A 58 39.45 7.49 -16.69
C LYS A 58 38.95 8.29 -17.88
N SER A 59 38.43 7.67 -18.92
CA SER A 59 37.77 8.40 -20.01
C SER A 59 36.53 7.64 -20.44
N PHE A 60 35.55 8.36 -20.98
CA PHE A 60 34.33 7.84 -21.55
C PHE A 60 34.30 8.11 -23.06
N PRO A 61 34.90 7.22 -23.88
CA PRO A 61 34.95 7.38 -25.33
C PRO A 61 33.64 6.97 -26.04
N PHE A 62 32.63 6.57 -25.27
CA PHE A 62 31.38 6.05 -25.80
C PHE A 62 30.33 7.15 -26.01
N THR A 63 29.26 6.78 -26.70
CA THR A 63 28.10 7.65 -26.93
C THR A 63 26.91 7.07 -26.18
N ILE A 64 26.11 7.96 -25.59
CA ILE A 64 24.87 7.61 -24.92
C ILE A 64 23.74 7.85 -25.91
N ASP A 65 22.91 6.83 -26.13
CA ASP A 65 21.72 6.91 -26.97
C ASP A 65 20.57 7.51 -26.16
N GLU A 66 20.52 8.85 -26.12
CA GLU A 66 19.50 9.59 -25.37
C GLU A 66 18.08 9.28 -25.87
N SER A 67 17.88 9.08 -27.18
CA SER A 67 16.57 8.75 -27.75
C SER A 67 16.06 7.46 -27.16
N ARG A 68 16.89 6.40 -27.18
CA ARG A 68 16.52 5.11 -26.62
C ARG A 68 16.29 5.16 -25.11
N ILE A 69 17.02 6.00 -24.37
CA ILE A 69 16.75 6.22 -22.94
C ILE A 69 15.36 6.83 -22.75
N ARG A 70 15.02 7.87 -23.53
CA ARG A 70 13.72 8.54 -23.45
C ARG A 70 12.57 7.59 -23.82
N ASP A 71 12.77 6.68 -24.77
CA ASP A 71 11.77 5.68 -25.16
C ASP A 71 11.45 4.66 -24.05
N LEU A 72 12.41 4.40 -23.15
CA LEU A 72 12.23 3.49 -22.02
C LEU A 72 11.58 4.16 -20.81
N LEU A 73 11.53 5.49 -20.76
CA LEU A 73 11.11 6.28 -19.61
C LEU A 73 9.74 6.96 -19.84
N ASP A 74 9.07 7.28 -18.74
CA ASP A 74 7.84 8.08 -18.81
C ASP A 74 8.11 9.51 -19.34
N LYS A 75 7.10 10.09 -20.00
CA LYS A 75 7.19 11.41 -20.67
C LYS A 75 7.55 12.58 -19.74
N HIS A 76 7.32 12.43 -18.44
CA HIS A 76 7.51 13.50 -17.45
C HIS A 76 8.91 13.50 -16.81
N VAL A 77 9.84 12.69 -17.32
CA VAL A 77 11.20 12.66 -16.80
C VAL A 77 12.00 13.89 -17.25
N GLU A 78 12.60 14.58 -16.29
CA GLU A 78 13.49 15.73 -16.54
C GLU A 78 14.93 15.32 -16.26
N PHE A 79 15.74 15.26 -17.32
CA PHE A 79 17.18 15.05 -17.22
C PHE A 79 17.92 15.79 -18.34
N GLU A 80 19.15 16.20 -18.00
CA GLU A 80 20.09 16.88 -18.89
C GLU A 80 21.32 16.00 -19.09
N PHE A 81 21.82 15.92 -20.32
CA PHE A 81 23.03 15.21 -20.67
C PHE A 81 24.09 16.19 -21.20
N GLU A 82 25.30 16.12 -20.66
CA GLU A 82 26.42 16.94 -21.12
C GLU A 82 27.72 16.12 -21.20
N LYS A 83 28.51 16.33 -22.26
CA LYS A 83 29.88 15.84 -22.39
C LYS A 83 30.86 16.97 -22.11
N PHE A 84 31.96 16.67 -21.45
CA PHE A 84 33.00 17.65 -21.13
C PHE A 84 34.38 16.98 -21.08
N GLU A 85 35.43 17.80 -21.08
CA GLU A 85 36.82 17.33 -21.00
C GLU A 85 37.46 17.80 -19.69
N TYR A 86 38.28 16.93 -19.09
CA TYR A 86 39.10 17.25 -17.93
C TYR A 86 40.41 16.48 -17.99
N ASP A 87 41.55 17.18 -17.84
CA ASP A 87 42.89 16.58 -17.85
C ASP A 87 43.13 15.68 -19.09
N GLY A 88 42.72 16.17 -20.28
CA GLY A 88 42.84 15.45 -21.56
C GLY A 88 41.94 14.21 -21.67
N LYS A 89 41.00 13.99 -20.74
CA LYS A 89 40.09 12.86 -20.72
C LYS A 89 38.66 13.32 -20.94
N GLN A 90 37.98 12.65 -21.87
CA GLN A 90 36.55 12.87 -22.10
C GLN A 90 35.72 12.25 -20.97
N LEU A 91 34.78 13.02 -20.44
CA LEU A 91 33.80 12.61 -19.43
C LEU A 91 32.40 13.00 -19.90
N ALA A 92 31.38 12.48 -19.22
CA ALA A 92 30.01 12.90 -19.44
C ALA A 92 29.21 12.77 -18.14
N TYR A 93 28.09 13.47 -18.05
CA TYR A 93 27.14 13.25 -16.98
C TYR A 93 25.69 13.32 -17.49
N ILE A 94 24.80 12.66 -16.76
CA ILE A 94 23.36 12.89 -16.80
C ILE A 94 22.97 13.48 -15.46
N LYS A 95 22.43 14.69 -15.47
CA LYS A 95 21.81 15.33 -14.31
C LYS A 95 20.32 14.98 -14.34
N VAL A 96 19.82 14.40 -13.26
CA VAL A 96 18.43 13.99 -13.14
C VAL A 96 17.77 14.84 -12.07
N GLU A 97 16.68 15.52 -12.43
CA GLU A 97 15.89 16.27 -11.47
C GLU A 97 14.93 15.35 -10.72
N LYS A 98 14.65 15.70 -9.46
CA LYS A 98 13.59 15.05 -8.69
C LYS A 98 12.25 15.36 -9.34
N SER A 99 11.46 14.32 -9.60
CA SER A 99 10.10 14.50 -10.10
C SER A 99 9.10 14.61 -8.95
N SER A 100 8.05 15.40 -9.15
CA SER A 100 6.86 15.41 -8.31
C SER A 100 5.91 14.23 -8.60
N PHE A 101 6.14 13.51 -9.70
CA PHE A 101 5.38 12.34 -10.12
C PHE A 101 6.25 11.08 -10.11
N GLU A 102 5.63 9.91 -10.06
CA GLU A 102 6.34 8.64 -10.24
C GLU A 102 6.85 8.51 -11.68
N VAL A 103 8.16 8.31 -11.83
CA VAL A 103 8.81 8.07 -13.13
C VAL A 103 9.09 6.58 -13.29
N LYS A 104 8.51 5.96 -14.31
CA LYS A 104 8.72 4.55 -14.64
C LYS A 104 9.80 4.39 -15.71
N CYS A 105 10.46 3.25 -15.65
CA CYS A 105 11.28 2.68 -16.73
C CYS A 105 10.61 1.36 -17.15
N ASN A 106 10.19 1.23 -18.41
CA ASN A 106 9.44 0.06 -18.91
C ASN A 106 8.24 -0.32 -18.01
N ASN A 107 7.41 0.66 -17.64
CA ASN A 107 6.27 0.52 -16.73
C ASN A 107 6.62 0.12 -15.27
N ILE A 108 7.90 0.05 -14.91
CA ILE A 108 8.35 -0.29 -13.57
C ILE A 108 8.95 0.94 -12.89
N VAL A 109 8.53 1.22 -11.66
CA VAL A 109 9.13 2.28 -10.82
C VAL A 109 10.39 1.72 -10.17
N TYR A 110 11.51 2.43 -10.30
CA TYR A 110 12.76 2.10 -9.62
C TYR A 110 13.10 3.13 -8.55
N ILE A 111 13.78 2.70 -7.48
CA ILE A 111 14.32 3.54 -6.40
C ILE A 111 15.69 3.03 -5.97
N PHE A 112 16.48 3.88 -5.30
CA PHE A 112 17.71 3.46 -4.64
C PHE A 112 17.44 2.87 -3.24
N ASN A 113 18.16 1.81 -2.89
CA ASN A 113 18.26 1.38 -1.49
C ASN A 113 19.31 2.22 -0.72
N SER A 114 19.49 1.93 0.57
CA SER A 114 20.48 2.62 1.43
C SER A 114 21.94 2.44 0.98
N LYS A 115 22.22 1.53 0.05
CA LYS A 115 23.54 1.25 -0.53
C LYS A 115 23.71 1.81 -1.95
N MET A 116 22.78 2.64 -2.44
CA MET A 116 22.79 3.18 -3.82
C MET A 116 22.72 2.10 -4.91
N GLU A 117 22.05 0.99 -4.60
CA GLU A 117 21.69 -0.03 -5.59
C GLU A 117 20.24 0.19 -6.03
N VAL A 118 20.01 0.11 -7.34
CA VAL A 118 18.66 0.24 -7.88
C VAL A 118 17.86 -1.02 -7.61
N LYS A 119 16.66 -0.84 -7.05
CA LYS A 119 15.65 -1.87 -6.87
C LYS A 119 14.32 -1.43 -7.47
N GLN A 120 13.51 -2.40 -7.86
CA GLN A 120 12.11 -2.15 -8.20
C GLN A 120 11.36 -1.71 -6.93
N LEU A 121 10.52 -0.69 -7.06
CA LEU A 121 9.53 -0.34 -6.05
C LEU A 121 8.34 -1.26 -6.23
N LEU A 122 8.19 -2.22 -5.31
CA LEU A 122 6.98 -3.04 -5.19
C LEU A 122 6.06 -2.37 -4.19
N LYS A 123 4.87 -1.94 -4.64
CA LYS A 123 3.85 -1.40 -3.76
C LYS A 123 3.12 -2.54 -3.07
N LYS A 124 2.97 -2.45 -1.76
CA LYS A 124 2.13 -3.37 -0.99
C LYS A 124 0.68 -2.99 -1.19
N LYS A 125 -0.15 -3.94 -1.62
CA LYS A 125 -1.58 -3.77 -1.77
C LYS A 125 -2.24 -3.90 -0.40
N VAL A 126 -2.94 -2.87 0.02
CA VAL A 126 -3.61 -2.81 1.32
C VAL A 126 -5.10 -2.61 1.10
N PHE A 127 -5.92 -3.52 1.59
CA PHE A 127 -7.37 -3.35 1.60
C PHE A 127 -7.81 -2.70 2.91
N LEU A 128 -8.51 -1.57 2.86
CA LEU A 128 -9.09 -0.92 4.04
C LEU A 128 -10.57 -1.30 4.16
N SER A 129 -10.88 -2.24 5.05
CA SER A 129 -12.24 -2.68 5.36
C SER A 129 -12.82 -1.87 6.51
N TYR A 130 -14.01 -1.30 6.32
CA TYR A 130 -14.68 -0.46 7.31
C TYR A 130 -16.20 -0.47 7.10
N CYS A 131 -16.96 -0.14 8.15
CA CYS A 131 -18.40 0.06 8.00
C CYS A 131 -18.64 1.42 7.36
N HIS A 132 -19.55 1.54 6.39
CA HIS A 132 -19.84 2.81 5.71
C HIS A 132 -20.17 3.96 6.67
N LYS A 133 -20.73 3.66 7.85
CA LYS A 133 -21.00 4.67 8.89
C LYS A 133 -19.72 5.30 9.47
N ASP A 134 -18.60 4.61 9.36
CA ASP A 134 -17.28 4.98 9.88
C ASP A 134 -16.39 5.59 8.78
N SER A 135 -16.98 6.10 7.69
CA SER A 135 -16.23 6.66 6.55
C SER A 135 -15.29 7.79 6.96
N CYS A 136 -15.68 8.62 7.93
CA CYS A 136 -14.83 9.69 8.44
C CYS A 136 -13.53 9.16 9.06
N ILE A 137 -13.58 8.02 9.76
CA ILE A 137 -12.39 7.37 10.31
C ILE A 137 -11.57 6.75 9.18
N ALA A 138 -12.22 6.07 8.22
CA ALA A 138 -11.54 5.49 7.07
C ALA A 138 -10.80 6.54 6.24
N ASP A 139 -11.38 7.72 6.04
CA ASP A 139 -10.74 8.85 5.36
C ASP A 139 -9.49 9.32 6.10
N LEU A 140 -9.54 9.41 7.44
CA LEU A 140 -8.38 9.78 8.26
C LEU A 140 -7.26 8.74 8.15
N VAL A 141 -7.60 7.46 8.25
CA VAL A 141 -6.64 6.35 8.14
C VAL A 141 -5.99 6.33 6.76
N GLU A 142 -6.79 6.38 5.68
CA GLU A 142 -6.28 6.39 4.31
C GLU A 142 -5.36 7.59 4.05
N ASN A 143 -5.79 8.80 4.42
CA ASN A 143 -4.99 10.01 4.20
C ASN A 143 -3.65 9.93 4.94
N LYS A 144 -3.66 9.47 6.20
CA LYS A 144 -2.43 9.35 7.00
C LYS A 144 -1.50 8.27 6.47
N LEU A 145 -2.03 7.10 6.12
CA LEU A 145 -1.21 6.04 5.55
C LEU A 145 -0.61 6.45 4.20
N ASN A 146 -1.36 7.15 3.34
CA ASN A 146 -0.83 7.70 2.08
C ASN A 146 0.24 8.78 2.32
N GLU A 147 0.07 9.64 3.33
CA GLU A 147 1.07 10.65 3.73
C GLU A 147 2.40 9.99 4.16
N ILE A 148 2.32 8.95 4.98
CA ILE A 148 3.48 8.31 5.62
C ILE A 148 4.16 7.30 4.69
N ALA A 149 3.38 6.42 4.07
CA ALA A 149 3.90 5.35 3.21
C ALA A 149 4.16 5.83 1.78
N LYS A 150 3.60 6.97 1.37
CA LYS A 150 3.75 7.57 0.03
C LYS A 150 3.51 6.52 -1.05
N ASN A 151 4.52 6.26 -1.87
CA ASN A 151 4.50 5.34 -2.99
C ASN A 151 4.75 3.88 -2.62
N LYS A 152 4.82 3.51 -1.33
CA LYS A 152 5.11 2.13 -0.90
C LYS A 152 3.86 1.26 -0.76
N ILE A 153 2.68 1.87 -0.64
CA ILE A 153 1.43 1.16 -0.52
C ILE A 153 0.46 1.62 -1.60
N GLU A 154 -0.45 0.72 -1.95
CA GLU A 154 -1.61 1.00 -2.76
C GLU A 154 -2.83 0.61 -1.93
N ILE A 155 -3.55 1.61 -1.43
CA ILE A 155 -4.76 1.39 -0.63
C ILE A 155 -5.94 1.26 -1.57
N SER A 156 -6.71 0.21 -1.39
CA SER A 156 -8.04 0.04 -1.98
C SER A 156 -9.07 -0.04 -0.86
N ARG A 157 -10.25 0.55 -1.08
CA ARG A 157 -11.38 0.45 -0.15
C ARG A 157 -12.69 0.55 -0.89
N ASP A 158 -13.73 -0.12 -0.40
CA ASP A 158 -15.04 -0.07 -1.03
C ASP A 158 -15.79 1.20 -0.63
N ILE A 159 -15.64 2.26 -1.44
CA ILE A 159 -16.57 3.40 -1.42
C ILE A 159 -17.71 3.08 -2.38
N ARG A 160 -18.57 2.11 -2.03
CA ARG A 160 -19.80 1.70 -2.76
C ARG A 160 -19.92 2.28 -4.17
N LYS A 161 -19.07 1.77 -5.05
CA LYS A 161 -19.37 1.67 -6.48
C LYS A 161 -19.04 0.25 -6.85
N VAL A 162 -19.95 -0.64 -6.47
CA VAL A 162 -20.35 -1.73 -7.37
C VAL A 162 -20.56 -1.03 -8.71
N LYS A 163 -19.57 -1.09 -9.60
CA LYS A 163 -19.76 -0.58 -10.95
C LYS A 163 -21.00 -1.27 -11.47
N TYR A 164 -21.83 -0.55 -12.20
CA TYR A 164 -22.94 -1.13 -12.92
C TYR A 164 -22.47 -2.41 -13.65
N LYS A 165 -22.98 -3.58 -13.22
CA LYS A 165 -22.65 -4.96 -13.67
C LYS A 165 -21.48 -5.72 -13.01
N ASP A 166 -20.80 -5.21 -11.99
CA ASP A 166 -19.83 -6.02 -11.24
C ASP A 166 -20.52 -6.88 -10.16
N SER A 167 -20.12 -8.15 -10.04
CA SER A 167 -20.62 -9.05 -8.98
C SER A 167 -19.89 -8.75 -7.67
N LEU A 168 -20.64 -8.38 -6.63
CA LEU A 168 -20.16 -8.16 -5.26
C LEU A 168 -19.22 -9.30 -4.81
N ASP A 169 -19.55 -10.55 -5.15
CA ASP A 169 -18.76 -11.73 -4.81
C ASP A 169 -17.34 -11.73 -5.40
N LYS A 170 -17.17 -11.31 -6.66
CA LYS A 170 -15.83 -11.24 -7.28
C LYS A 170 -14.96 -10.18 -6.62
N TYR A 171 -15.58 -9.08 -6.18
CA TYR A 171 -14.86 -8.01 -5.50
C TYR A 171 -14.47 -8.44 -4.08
N MET A 172 -15.38 -9.04 -3.32
CA MET A 172 -15.07 -9.55 -1.97
C MET A 172 -14.04 -10.68 -2.00
N GLN A 173 -13.96 -11.46 -3.07
CA GLN A 173 -12.87 -12.45 -3.26
C GLN A 173 -11.50 -11.80 -3.46
N SER A 174 -11.42 -10.56 -3.97
CA SER A 174 -10.16 -9.85 -4.21
C SER A 174 -9.43 -9.43 -2.93
N ILE A 175 -10.11 -9.46 -1.77
CA ILE A 175 -9.47 -9.19 -0.47
C ILE A 175 -8.27 -10.13 -0.22
N LYS A 176 -8.29 -11.33 -0.80
CA LYS A 176 -7.21 -12.34 -0.73
C LYS A 176 -5.96 -11.96 -1.52
N ASP A 177 -6.13 -11.15 -2.56
CA ASP A 177 -5.05 -10.70 -3.46
C ASP A 177 -4.26 -9.50 -2.88
N HIS A 178 -4.68 -9.00 -1.72
CA HIS A 178 -3.98 -7.93 -1.01
C HIS A 178 -2.92 -8.52 -0.09
N ASP A 179 -1.82 -7.78 0.08
CA ASP A 179 -0.74 -8.15 1.00
C ASP A 179 -1.22 -8.00 2.45
N TYR A 180 -2.00 -6.96 2.74
CA TYR A 180 -2.58 -6.69 4.06
C TYR A 180 -4.04 -6.23 3.97
N VAL A 181 -4.78 -6.48 5.04
CA VAL A 181 -6.14 -6.00 5.25
C VAL A 181 -6.16 -5.19 6.55
N ILE A 182 -6.48 -3.90 6.48
CA ILE A 182 -6.71 -3.07 7.65
C ILE A 182 -8.21 -3.03 7.91
N SER A 183 -8.67 -3.60 9.03
CA SER A 183 -10.07 -3.59 9.43
C SER A 183 -10.33 -2.55 10.52
N ILE A 184 -11.24 -1.61 10.28
CA ILE A 184 -11.70 -0.65 11.29
C ILE A 184 -12.87 -1.28 12.05
N ILE A 185 -12.61 -1.78 13.25
CA ILE A 185 -13.56 -2.55 14.05
C ILE A 185 -14.39 -1.60 14.93
N SER A 186 -15.66 -1.43 14.56
CA SER A 186 -16.70 -0.72 15.30
C SER A 186 -17.87 -1.66 15.66
N ASP A 187 -18.81 -1.22 16.50
CA ASP A 187 -20.08 -1.96 16.71
C ASP A 187 -20.83 -2.15 15.37
N GLY A 188 -20.83 -1.11 14.52
CA GLY A 188 -21.44 -1.15 13.19
C GLY A 188 -20.72 -2.11 12.23
N TYR A 189 -19.40 -2.24 12.32
CA TYR A 189 -18.62 -3.19 11.53
C TYR A 189 -19.00 -4.63 11.88
N LEU A 190 -19.01 -4.97 13.18
CA LEU A 190 -19.30 -6.31 13.67
C LEU A 190 -20.77 -6.76 13.47
N ARG A 191 -21.65 -5.83 13.09
CA ARG A 191 -23.07 -6.09 12.76
C ARG A 191 -23.39 -5.93 11.27
N SER A 192 -22.41 -5.57 10.44
CA SER A 192 -22.61 -5.36 9.00
C SER A 192 -22.43 -6.66 8.23
N VAL A 193 -23.44 -7.04 7.43
CA VAL A 193 -23.39 -8.25 6.57
C VAL A 193 -22.20 -8.16 5.63
N ALA A 194 -22.02 -7.03 4.96
CA ALA A 194 -20.93 -6.82 4.01
C ALA A 194 -19.57 -6.99 4.68
N CYS A 195 -19.33 -6.30 5.80
CA CYS A 195 -18.05 -6.35 6.50
C CYS A 195 -17.75 -7.75 7.04
N MET A 196 -18.75 -8.42 7.63
CA MET A 196 -18.55 -9.76 8.17
C MET A 196 -18.37 -10.81 7.07
N TYR A 197 -19.03 -10.64 5.93
CA TYR A 197 -18.81 -11.53 4.80
C TYR A 197 -17.41 -11.37 4.20
N GLU A 198 -16.90 -10.14 4.05
CA GLU A 198 -15.50 -9.87 3.67
C GLU A 198 -14.51 -10.56 4.62
N VAL A 199 -14.74 -10.47 5.93
CA VAL A 199 -13.94 -11.17 6.94
C VAL A 199 -14.00 -12.68 6.71
N THR A 200 -15.17 -13.26 6.44
CA THR A 200 -15.28 -14.69 6.18
C THR A 200 -14.52 -15.13 4.93
N GLU A 201 -14.45 -14.29 3.89
CA GLU A 201 -13.62 -14.55 2.72
C GLU A 201 -12.14 -14.46 3.05
N LEU A 202 -11.71 -13.47 3.82
CA LEU A 202 -10.33 -13.34 4.31
C LEU A 202 -9.92 -14.57 5.13
N MET A 203 -10.78 -15.05 6.03
CA MET A 203 -10.53 -16.23 6.88
C MET A 203 -10.33 -17.55 6.11
N ARG A 204 -10.60 -17.60 4.80
CA ARG A 204 -10.28 -18.75 3.95
C ARG A 204 -8.78 -18.87 3.64
N ASP A 205 -8.03 -17.78 3.78
CA ASP A 205 -6.57 -17.80 3.71
C ASP A 205 -6.01 -18.45 4.99
N ARG A 206 -5.07 -19.40 4.85
CA ARG A 206 -4.49 -20.09 6.01
C ARG A 206 -3.71 -19.14 6.92
N ASP A 207 -3.13 -18.09 6.35
CA ASP A 207 -2.31 -17.09 7.05
C ASP A 207 -3.05 -15.76 7.19
N TYR A 208 -4.38 -15.76 7.08
CA TYR A 208 -5.20 -14.54 7.08
C TYR A 208 -4.91 -13.61 8.25
N TYR A 209 -4.61 -14.16 9.43
CA TYR A 209 -4.37 -13.37 10.63
C TYR A 209 -3.06 -12.56 10.54
N ASN A 210 -2.05 -13.06 9.81
CA ASN A 210 -0.82 -12.30 9.56
C ASN A 210 -1.06 -11.14 8.59
N LYS A 211 -2.03 -11.29 7.68
CA LYS A 211 -2.47 -10.23 6.75
C LYS A 211 -3.40 -9.22 7.43
N LEU A 212 -4.13 -9.65 8.47
CA LEU A 212 -5.12 -8.84 9.17
C LEU A 212 -4.45 -7.90 10.17
N LEU A 213 -4.54 -6.60 9.87
CA LEU A 213 -4.29 -5.50 10.79
C LEU A 213 -5.65 -4.94 11.21
N PHE A 214 -5.81 -4.55 12.47
CA PHE A 214 -7.10 -4.05 12.92
C PHE A 214 -6.96 -2.88 13.89
N ILE A 215 -7.87 -1.92 13.73
CA ILE A 215 -7.98 -0.71 14.52
C ILE A 215 -9.28 -0.79 15.29
N ILE A 216 -9.23 -0.68 16.62
CA ILE A 216 -10.42 -0.78 17.46
C ILE A 216 -10.98 0.61 17.73
N LEU A 217 -12.27 0.84 17.43
CA LEU A 217 -12.95 2.07 17.79
C LEU A 217 -13.42 2.04 19.24
N SER A 218 -13.18 3.15 19.91
CA SER A 218 -13.58 3.47 21.27
C SER A 218 -14.70 4.53 21.28
N GLU A 219 -15.26 4.80 22.46
CA GLU A 219 -16.29 5.85 22.61
C GLU A 219 -15.74 7.24 22.28
N GLU A 220 -14.45 7.48 22.52
CA GLU A 220 -13.81 8.78 22.28
C GLU A 220 -13.75 9.17 20.80
N ASP A 221 -13.82 8.18 19.90
CA ASP A 221 -13.73 8.38 18.46
C ASP A 221 -14.99 9.06 17.90
N ILE A 222 -16.07 9.13 18.69
CA ILE A 222 -17.34 9.78 18.31
C ILE A 222 -17.13 11.26 17.98
N LYS A 223 -16.04 11.86 18.46
CA LYS A 223 -15.65 13.23 18.15
C LYS A 223 -15.45 13.48 16.65
N PHE A 224 -15.12 12.47 15.84
CA PHE A 224 -14.94 12.59 14.39
C PHE A 224 -16.20 12.39 13.56
N TYR A 225 -17.34 12.05 14.18
CA TYR A 225 -18.60 11.79 13.49
C TYR A 225 -19.52 13.01 13.56
N ASP A 226 -20.27 13.29 12.50
CA ASP A 226 -21.26 14.37 12.55
C ASP A 226 -22.43 14.03 13.49
N ASN A 227 -22.90 12.78 13.43
CA ASN A 227 -23.93 12.27 14.34
C ASN A 227 -23.27 11.76 15.63
N LYS A 228 -23.57 12.38 16.77
CA LYS A 228 -23.03 12.02 18.09
C LYS A 228 -23.83 10.95 18.84
N GLU A 229 -24.98 10.55 18.32
CA GLU A 229 -25.89 9.59 18.97
C GLU A 229 -25.66 8.14 18.52
N ILE A 230 -24.75 7.91 17.57
CA ILE A 230 -24.46 6.57 17.09
C ILE A 230 -23.56 5.79 18.06
N LYS A 231 -23.81 4.49 18.18
CA LYS A 231 -22.91 3.57 18.86
C LYS A 231 -21.79 3.15 17.92
N ILE A 232 -20.55 3.47 18.28
CA ILE A 232 -19.35 3.12 17.48
C ILE A 232 -18.41 2.13 18.17
N LYS A 233 -18.37 2.14 19.51
CA LYS A 233 -17.42 1.35 20.29
C LYS A 233 -17.56 -0.14 20.02
N ALA A 234 -16.49 -0.79 19.58
CA ALA A 234 -16.43 -2.25 19.46
C ALA A 234 -16.10 -2.90 20.81
N ASP A 235 -17.12 -3.37 21.51
CA ASP A 235 -16.95 -4.05 22.81
C ASP A 235 -16.52 -5.53 22.67
N ILE A 236 -15.29 -5.76 22.22
CA ILE A 236 -14.73 -7.11 21.97
C ILE A 236 -13.97 -7.70 23.18
N TYR A 237 -13.53 -6.86 24.12
CA TYR A 237 -12.70 -7.27 25.25
C TYR A 237 -13.50 -7.65 26.50
N SER A 238 -14.76 -7.20 26.61
CA SER A 238 -15.63 -7.55 27.74
C SER A 238 -16.50 -8.80 27.47
N GLY A 239 -17.39 -9.14 28.41
CA GLY A 239 -18.43 -10.15 28.21
C GLY A 239 -19.43 -9.79 27.10
N ASN A 240 -19.59 -8.50 26.78
CA ASN A 240 -20.54 -8.02 25.78
C ASN A 240 -20.18 -8.48 24.36
N ARG A 241 -18.96 -8.99 24.13
CA ARG A 241 -18.58 -9.58 22.84
C ARG A 241 -19.51 -10.71 22.39
N PHE A 242 -20.14 -11.42 23.34
CA PHE A 242 -21.12 -12.47 23.04
C PHE A 242 -22.43 -11.90 22.46
N GLU A 243 -22.72 -10.61 22.63
CA GLU A 243 -23.88 -9.96 22.00
C GLU A 243 -23.79 -9.93 20.48
N TYR A 244 -22.59 -9.87 19.90
CA TYR A 244 -22.41 -9.96 18.45
C TYR A 244 -22.71 -11.37 17.95
N ILE A 245 -22.26 -12.41 18.67
CA ILE A 245 -22.58 -13.81 18.34
C ILE A 245 -24.10 -14.01 18.37
N LYS A 246 -24.74 -13.58 19.47
CA LYS A 246 -26.20 -13.63 19.62
C LYS A 246 -26.94 -12.82 18.55
N TYR A 247 -26.40 -11.67 18.15
CA TYR A 247 -26.95 -10.86 17.07
C TYR A 247 -27.02 -11.66 15.77
N TRP A 248 -25.93 -12.29 15.35
CA TRP A 248 -25.91 -13.07 14.10
C TRP A 248 -26.76 -14.34 14.16
N GLU A 249 -26.83 -15.00 15.32
CA GLU A 249 -27.75 -16.12 15.55
C GLU A 249 -29.22 -15.69 15.38
N ASN A 250 -29.58 -14.52 15.92
CA ASN A 250 -30.92 -13.97 15.76
C ASN A 250 -31.22 -13.55 14.31
N GLU A 251 -30.29 -12.90 13.62
CA GLU A 251 -30.47 -12.52 12.20
C GLU A 251 -30.64 -13.77 11.31
N LYS A 252 -29.88 -14.84 11.58
CA LYS A 252 -30.06 -16.13 10.88
C LYS A 252 -31.43 -16.75 11.15
N THR A 253 -31.87 -16.73 12.41
CA THR A 253 -33.19 -17.26 12.77
C THR A 253 -34.33 -16.50 12.07
N LYS A 254 -34.21 -15.17 11.94
CA LYS A 254 -35.20 -14.35 11.24
C LYS A 254 -35.30 -14.68 9.76
N ILE A 255 -34.16 -14.80 9.07
CA ILE A 255 -34.19 -15.09 7.64
C ILE A 255 -34.67 -16.51 7.36
N ASP A 256 -34.36 -17.48 8.23
CA ASP A 256 -34.83 -18.86 8.08
C ASP A 256 -36.35 -18.97 8.25
N ALA A 257 -36.92 -18.19 9.17
CA ALA A 257 -38.37 -18.07 9.30
C ALA A 257 -39.01 -17.51 8.02
N GLN A 258 -38.40 -16.47 7.43
CA GLN A 258 -38.88 -15.90 6.16
C GLN A 258 -38.78 -16.91 5.02
N VAL A 259 -37.64 -17.60 4.86
CA VAL A 259 -37.45 -18.65 3.85
C VAL A 259 -38.51 -19.74 3.99
N ALA A 260 -38.86 -20.15 5.22
CA ALA A 260 -39.90 -21.15 5.45
C ALA A 260 -41.32 -20.69 5.03
N GLU A 261 -41.60 -19.39 4.96
CA GLU A 261 -42.89 -18.83 4.56
C GLU A 261 -43.07 -18.81 3.03
N PHE A 262 -41.99 -18.66 2.26
CA PHE A 262 -42.04 -18.59 0.79
C PHE A 262 -42.11 -19.98 0.15
N LYS A 263 -43.17 -20.22 -0.63
CA LYS A 263 -43.38 -21.50 -1.35
C LYS A 263 -42.91 -21.50 -2.80
N ASN A 264 -42.65 -20.33 -3.39
CA ASN A 264 -42.28 -20.20 -4.79
C ASN A 264 -40.75 -20.29 -4.97
N PRO A 265 -40.22 -21.35 -5.62
CA PRO A 265 -38.78 -21.52 -5.78
C PRO A 265 -38.06 -20.38 -6.51
N ALA A 266 -38.75 -19.66 -7.41
CA ALA A 266 -38.16 -18.53 -8.13
C ALA A 266 -37.98 -17.29 -7.24
N LEU A 267 -38.84 -17.10 -6.23
CA LEU A 267 -38.73 -16.02 -5.25
C LEU A 267 -37.75 -16.35 -4.11
N MET A 268 -37.39 -17.63 -3.99
CA MET A 268 -36.51 -18.14 -2.93
C MET A 268 -35.03 -17.91 -3.23
N LEU A 269 -34.63 -17.67 -4.49
CA LEU A 269 -33.22 -17.65 -4.86
C LEU A 269 -32.41 -16.57 -4.11
N GLU A 270 -32.93 -15.33 -4.08
CA GLU A 270 -32.28 -14.20 -3.40
C GLU A 270 -32.24 -14.41 -1.87
N LEU A 271 -33.37 -14.84 -1.28
CA LEU A 271 -33.47 -15.14 0.15
C LEU A 271 -32.57 -16.31 0.56
N THR A 272 -32.39 -17.30 -0.31
CA THR A 272 -31.50 -18.45 -0.08
C THR A 272 -30.04 -18.00 -0.08
N GLU A 273 -29.65 -17.10 -0.99
CA GLU A 273 -28.30 -16.54 -0.99
C GLU A 273 -28.03 -15.68 0.25
N GLU A 274 -28.96 -14.81 0.65
CA GLU A 274 -28.83 -14.04 1.89
C GLU A 274 -28.75 -14.96 3.12
N SER A 275 -29.59 -16.01 3.19
CA SER A 275 -29.54 -16.99 4.29
C SER A 275 -28.19 -17.71 4.34
N ARG A 276 -27.64 -18.09 3.18
CA ARG A 276 -26.31 -18.69 3.07
C ARG A 276 -25.22 -17.74 3.57
N GLN A 277 -25.27 -16.46 3.22
CA GLN A 277 -24.31 -15.47 3.72
C GLN A 277 -24.38 -15.34 5.24
N LEU A 278 -25.60 -15.23 5.80
CA LEU A 278 -25.81 -15.16 7.25
C LEU A 278 -25.36 -16.44 7.96
N GLU A 279 -25.55 -17.61 7.35
CA GLU A 279 -25.04 -18.89 7.87
C GLU A 279 -23.52 -18.84 7.99
N ILE A 280 -22.82 -18.47 6.92
CA ILE A 280 -21.36 -18.38 6.90
C ILE A 280 -20.86 -17.40 7.98
N ILE A 281 -21.47 -16.22 8.08
CA ILE A 281 -21.12 -15.22 9.09
C ILE A 281 -21.34 -15.79 10.51
N SER A 282 -22.50 -16.35 10.78
CA SER A 282 -22.86 -16.89 12.10
C SER A 282 -21.90 -17.99 12.57
N LEU A 283 -21.42 -18.84 11.65
CA LEU A 283 -20.45 -19.89 11.94
C LEU A 283 -19.04 -19.35 12.24
N HIS A 284 -18.64 -18.22 11.66
CA HIS A 284 -17.27 -17.70 11.76
C HIS A 284 -17.10 -16.55 12.75
N ILE A 285 -18.17 -15.81 13.07
CA ILE A 285 -18.09 -14.61 13.92
C ILE A 285 -17.50 -14.91 15.30
N GLY A 286 -17.85 -16.05 15.89
CA GLY A 286 -17.30 -16.45 17.19
C GLY A 286 -15.78 -16.62 17.15
N THR A 287 -15.27 -17.28 16.10
CA THR A 287 -13.84 -17.44 15.87
C THR A 287 -13.15 -16.10 15.61
N PHE A 288 -13.76 -15.23 14.81
CA PHE A 288 -13.22 -13.92 14.50
C PHE A 288 -13.11 -13.04 15.76
N ILE A 289 -14.18 -12.96 16.57
CA ILE A 289 -14.18 -12.21 17.84
C ILE A 289 -13.15 -12.77 18.82
N ALA A 290 -13.01 -14.10 18.91
CA ALA A 290 -11.99 -14.72 19.74
C ALA A 290 -10.58 -14.28 19.30
N LYS A 291 -10.32 -14.25 17.98
CA LYS A 291 -9.04 -13.78 17.43
C LYS A 291 -8.79 -12.30 17.68
N LEU A 292 -9.79 -11.44 17.52
CA LEU A 292 -9.68 -10.02 17.83
C LEU A 292 -9.39 -9.78 19.32
N LYS A 293 -9.97 -10.59 20.21
CA LYS A 293 -9.73 -10.51 21.64
C LYS A 293 -8.32 -11.00 22.02
N ASP A 294 -7.87 -12.10 21.41
CA ASP A 294 -6.54 -12.67 21.66
C ASP A 294 -5.43 -11.77 21.10
N GLY A 295 -5.72 -11.04 20.02
CA GLY A 295 -4.86 -9.99 19.50
C GLY A 295 -4.93 -8.73 20.35
N LEU A 296 -3.79 -8.08 20.53
CA LEU A 296 -3.74 -6.72 21.08
C LEU A 296 -4.03 -5.74 19.95
N GLY A 297 -5.31 -5.58 19.60
CA GLY A 297 -5.72 -4.53 18.69
C GLY A 297 -5.47 -3.17 19.30
N GLU A 298 -4.89 -2.27 18.53
CA GLU A 298 -4.62 -0.91 19.02
C GLU A 298 -5.87 -0.03 18.86
N PRO A 299 -6.24 0.72 19.92
CA PRO A 299 -7.25 1.76 19.83
C PRO A 299 -6.89 2.80 18.75
N PHE A 300 -7.91 3.32 18.06
CA PHE A 300 -7.70 4.35 17.04
C PHE A 300 -6.96 5.60 17.55
N GLN A 301 -7.24 6.03 18.78
CA GLN A 301 -6.53 7.15 19.40
C GLN A 301 -5.02 6.91 19.54
N ASN A 302 -4.61 5.68 19.88
CA ASN A 302 -3.19 5.32 19.97
C ASN A 302 -2.54 5.40 18.59
N MET A 303 -3.20 4.83 17.58
CA MET A 303 -2.77 4.87 16.18
C MET A 303 -2.63 6.30 15.65
N LEU A 304 -3.54 7.21 16.02
CA LEU A 304 -3.40 8.63 15.67
C LEU A 304 -2.20 9.27 16.37
N SER A 305 -2.00 8.99 17.66
CA SER A 305 -0.92 9.58 18.45
C SER A 305 0.48 9.10 18.02
N SER A 306 0.56 7.89 17.46
CA SER A 306 1.80 7.27 17.01
C SER A 306 2.13 7.57 15.55
N ASP A 307 1.27 8.32 14.83
CA ASP A 307 1.29 8.43 13.37
C ASP A 307 1.30 7.05 12.69
N PHE A 308 0.44 6.13 13.13
CA PHE A 308 0.24 4.78 12.57
C PHE A 308 1.52 3.94 12.45
N LYS A 309 2.53 4.20 13.30
CA LYS A 309 3.83 3.49 13.26
C LYS A 309 3.67 1.98 13.39
N GLU A 310 2.68 1.51 14.12
CA GLU A 310 2.38 0.10 14.34
C GLU A 310 2.09 -0.58 12.99
N ILE A 311 1.13 -0.05 12.23
CA ILE A 311 0.76 -0.55 10.90
C ILE A 311 1.92 -0.39 9.91
N ILE A 312 2.52 0.79 9.87
CA ILE A 312 3.60 1.12 8.93
C ILE A 312 4.83 0.25 9.17
N SER A 313 5.14 -0.08 10.43
CA SER A 313 6.25 -0.96 10.75
C SER A 313 6.03 -2.37 10.22
N ILE A 314 4.81 -2.91 10.35
CA ILE A 314 4.48 -4.25 9.83
C ILE A 314 4.59 -4.26 8.30
N ILE A 315 4.00 -3.26 7.64
CA ILE A 315 4.03 -3.15 6.17
C ILE A 315 5.47 -3.00 5.64
N ASN A 316 6.36 -2.31 6.36
CA ASN A 316 7.75 -2.10 5.93
C ASN A 316 8.75 -3.18 6.38
N ASN A 317 8.49 -3.92 7.47
CA ASN A 317 9.47 -4.80 8.13
C ASN A 317 9.42 -6.27 7.70
N GLU A 318 8.91 -6.59 6.52
CA GLU A 318 9.21 -7.91 5.95
C GLU A 318 10.70 -7.96 5.53
N LYS A 319 11.45 -8.73 6.32
CA LYS A 319 12.81 -9.21 6.04
C LYS A 319 12.80 -10.26 4.94
#